data_AF-A0A439ZNQ4-F1
#
_entry.id   AF-A0A439ZNQ4-F1
#
_cell.length_a   1.000
_cell.length_b   1.000
_cell.length_c   1.000
_cell.angle_alpha   90.00
_cell.angle_beta   90.00
_cell.angle_gamma   90.00
#
_symmetry.space_group_name_H-M   'P 1'
#
loop_
_entity.id
_entity.type
_entity.pdbx_description
1 polymer ?
#
loop_
_entity_poly.entity_id
_entity_poly.type
_entity_poly.pdbx_seq_one_letter_code
_entity_poly.pdbx_strand_id
1 'polypeptide(L)' 'MAKKKSRPMLSAISPASAAEAYEAAYFARKCGLTRDEALKMMREAQAGVRAPSEGKRKG' A
#
# COMPACT_ATOMS: atom_id res chain seq x y z
N MET A 1 -19.21 14.18 -29.61
CA MET A 1 -17.83 13.65 -29.47
C MET A 1 -17.28 14.04 -28.10
N ALA A 2 -17.46 13.24 -27.05
CA ALA A 2 -17.04 13.59 -25.68
C ALA A 2 -15.61 13.09 -25.40
N LYS A 3 -14.65 14.01 -25.24
CA LYS A 3 -13.28 13.67 -24.84
C LYS A 3 -13.23 13.34 -23.34
N LYS A 4 -13.30 12.06 -22.98
CA LYS A 4 -12.91 11.59 -21.66
C LYS A 4 -11.38 11.55 -21.60
N LYS A 5 -10.76 12.61 -21.07
CA LYS A 5 -9.36 12.56 -20.63
C LYS A 5 -9.30 11.61 -19.44
N SER A 6 -8.88 10.37 -19.70
CA SER A 6 -8.43 9.47 -18.64
C SER A 6 -7.34 10.21 -17.87
N ARG A 7 -7.62 10.58 -16.61
CA ARG A 7 -6.56 10.96 -15.69
C ARG A 7 -5.61 9.78 -15.66
N PRO A 8 -4.32 9.96 -15.93
CA PRO A 8 -3.40 8.88 -15.69
C PRO A 8 -3.49 8.63 -14.19
N MET A 9 -3.93 7.42 -13.84
CA MET A 9 -3.75 6.82 -12.54
C MET A 9 -2.25 6.60 -12.40
N LEU A 10 -1.51 7.71 -12.32
CA LEU A 10 -0.17 7.75 -11.77
C LEU A 10 -0.41 7.39 -10.33
N SER A 11 -0.35 6.07 -10.11
CA SER A 11 0.01 5.46 -8.84
C SER A 11 1.17 6.30 -8.33
N ALA A 12 0.82 7.30 -7.53
CA ALA A 12 1.73 8.19 -6.87
C ALA A 12 2.40 7.31 -5.83
N ILE A 13 3.40 6.55 -6.26
CA ILE A 13 4.40 6.01 -5.38
C ILE A 13 5.16 7.24 -4.90
N SER A 14 4.53 7.97 -3.98
CA SER A 14 5.22 8.97 -3.17
C SER A 14 6.43 8.23 -2.60
N PRO A 15 7.65 8.79 -2.71
CA PRO A 15 8.81 8.19 -2.09
C PRO A 15 8.45 7.93 -0.63
N ALA A 16 8.58 6.68 -0.20
CA ALA A 16 8.30 6.31 1.18
C ALA A 16 9.07 7.28 2.08
N SER A 17 8.39 7.82 3.09
CA SER A 17 9.08 8.62 4.10
C SER A 17 10.22 7.81 4.71
N ALA A 18 11.26 8.47 5.22
CA ALA A 18 12.42 7.78 5.78
C ALA A 18 12.02 6.76 6.88
N ALA A 19 10.95 7.03 7.62
CA ALA A 19 10.36 6.13 8.60
C ALA A 19 9.73 4.87 7.95
N GLU A 20 8.84 5.04 6.97
CA GLU A 20 8.20 3.92 6.25
C GLU A 20 9.25 3.03 5.54
N ALA A 21 10.29 3.65 5.00
CA ALA A 21 11.43 2.98 4.40
C ALA A 21 12.16 2.06 5.38
N TYR A 22 12.39 2.54 6.60
CA TYR A 22 13.08 1.81 7.66
C TYR A 22 12.23 0.65 8.19
N GLU A 23 10.95 0.92 8.46
CA GLU A 23 10.00 -0.09 8.93
C GLU A 23 9.79 -1.20 7.89
N ALA A 24 9.65 -0.86 6.62
CA ALA A 24 9.52 -1.86 5.56
C ALA A 24 10.78 -2.72 5.41
N ALA A 25 11.97 -2.15 5.59
CA ALA A 25 13.22 -2.91 5.57
C ALA A 25 13.32 -3.87 6.78
N TYR A 26 12.87 -3.43 7.95
CA TYR A 26 12.79 -4.30 9.13
C TYR A 26 11.82 -5.47 8.91
N PHE A 27 10.62 -5.15 8.40
CA PHE A 27 9.58 -6.14 8.14
C PHE A 27 10.01 -7.16 7.08
N ALA A 28 10.63 -6.68 5.99
CA ALA A 28 11.20 -7.51 4.94
C ALA A 28 12.17 -8.56 5.49
N ARG A 29 13.08 -8.16 6.39
CA ARG A 29 14.06 -9.07 7.02
C ARG A 29 13.41 -10.10 7.93
N LYS A 30 12.33 -9.73 8.63
CA LYS A 30 11.63 -10.61 9.57
C LYS A 30 10.73 -11.63 8.87
N CYS A 31 10.13 -11.24 7.75
CA CYS A 31 9.13 -12.04 7.04
C CYS A 31 9.68 -12.75 5.79
N GLY A 32 10.94 -12.52 5.43
CA GLY A 32 11.53 -13.07 4.20
C GLY A 32 10.94 -12.46 2.93
N LEU A 33 10.55 -11.19 2.99
CA LEU A 33 9.96 -10.43 1.88
C LEU A 33 11.00 -9.49 1.27
N THR A 34 10.72 -9.01 0.06
CA THR A 34 11.41 -7.81 -0.46
C THR A 34 10.89 -6.55 0.22
N ARG A 35 11.70 -5.48 0.18
CA ARG A 35 11.32 -4.18 0.76
C ARG A 35 10.06 -3.61 0.12
N ASP A 36 9.90 -3.78 -1.20
CA ASP A 36 8.72 -3.32 -1.94
C ASP A 36 7.47 -4.10 -1.57
N GLU A 37 7.57 -5.41 -1.38
CA GLU A 37 6.46 -6.23 -0.88
C GLU A 37 6.02 -5.79 0.52
N ALA A 38 6.99 -5.54 1.42
CA ALA A 38 6.70 -5.02 2.75
C ALA A 38 6.03 -3.63 2.69
N LEU A 39 6.54 -2.71 1.86
CA LEU A 39 5.93 -1.39 1.66
C LEU A 39 4.50 -1.48 1.15
N LYS A 40 4.23 -2.38 0.20
CA LYS A 40 2.89 -2.59 -0.34
C LYS A 40 1.93 -3.07 0.75
N MET A 41 2.32 -4.06 1.53
CA MET A 41 1.50 -4.60 2.62
C MET A 41 1.24 -3.57 3.72
N MET A 42 2.24 -2.77 4.10
CA MET A 42 2.06 -1.69 5.08
C MET A 42 1.06 -0.63 4.61
N ARG A 43 1.13 -0.24 3.33
CA ARG A 43 0.17 0.70 2.72
C ARG A 43 -1.23 0.12 2.63
N GLU A 44 -1.37 -1.16 2.25
CA GLU A 44 -2.64 -1.87 2.21
C GLU A 44 -3.28 -1.96 3.60
N ALA A 45 -2.49 -2.27 4.63
CA ALA A 45 -2.94 -2.30 6.02
C ALA A 45 -3.43 -0.91 6.49
N GLN A 46 -2.67 0.15 6.21
CA GLN A 46 -3.09 1.52 6.54
C GLN A 46 -4.35 1.95 5.79
N ALA A 47 -4.50 1.55 4.52
CA ALA A 47 -5.70 1.80 3.74
C ALA A 47 -6.92 1.03 4.28
N GLY A 48 -6.73 -0.22 4.71
CA GLY A 48 -7.77 -1.06 5.33
C GLY A 48 -8.19 -0.58 6.73
N VAL A 49 -7.29 0.04 7.50
CA VAL A 49 -7.62 0.69 8.79
C VAL A 49 -8.42 1.98 8.58
N ARG A 50 -8.24 2.66 7.44
CA ARG A 50 -8.98 3.89 7.08
C ARG A 50 -10.29 3.63 6.34
N ALA A 51 -10.48 2.45 5.76
CA ALA A 51 -11.78 2.00 5.29
C ALA A 51 -12.60 1.49 6.50
N PRO A 52 -13.88 1.85 6.67
CA PRO A 52 -14.73 1.14 7.62
C PRO A 52 -14.67 -0.34 7.23
N SER A 53 -14.30 -1.19 8.18
CA SER A 53 -14.25 -2.64 8.02
C SER A 53 -15.57 -3.14 7.45
N GLU A 54 -15.65 -3.32 6.12
CA GLU A 54 -16.76 -4.03 5.51
C GLU A 54 -16.45 -5.52 5.67
N GLY A 55 -17.09 -6.09 6.69
CA GLY A 55 -16.89 -7.46 7.08
C GLY A 55 -17.23 -8.45 5.97
N LYS A 56 -16.51 -9.57 5.99
CA LYS A 56 -17.07 -10.92 5.78
C LYS A 56 -16.00 -11.95 6.15
N ARG A 57 -16.00 -12.35 7.42
CA ARG A 57 -15.61 -13.71 7.79
C ARG A 57 -16.77 -14.60 7.32
N LYS A 58 -16.57 -15.41 6.30
CA LYS A 58 -17.40 -16.60 6.06
C LYS A 58 -16.62 -17.79 6.60
N GLY A 59 -16.98 -18.20 7.80
CA GLY A 59 -16.88 -19.60 8.22
C GLY A 59 -18.18 -20.33 7.88
#